data_AF-A0A3P7NHE2-F1
#
_entry.id   AF-A0A3P7NHE2-F1
#
_cell.length_a   1.000
_cell.length_b   1.000
_cell.length_c   1.000
_cell.angle_alpha   90.00
_cell.angle_beta   90.00
_cell.angle_gamma   90.00
#
_symmetry.space_group_name_H-M   'P 1'
#
loop_
_entity.id
_entity.type
_entity.pdbx_description
1 polymer ?
#
loop_
_entity_poly.entity_id
_entity_poly.type
_entity_poly.pdbx_seq_one_letter_code
_entity_poly.pdbx_strand_id
1 'polypeptide(L)'
;MQIVVGFLQREQRLDLTGDPWDGRTLEWSTSSPAPFYNFAHLPKIHGIDTFWIEKENGVAYAKPTKYEDVHMPTNRAAGFVIAMFITIMGFGLIWHIWWLVVVTFIASIISFIVSSFTKKVDYYVPAAEVERIENERYAILEKHLKKD
;
A
#
# COMPACT_ATOMS: atom_id res chain seq x y z
N MET A 1 -3.03 18.83 -19.05
CA MET A 1 -1.59 19.11 -19.29
C MET A 1 -0.73 18.86 -18.06
N GLN A 2 -1.09 19.36 -16.86
CA GLN A 2 -0.26 19.23 -15.64
C GLN A 2 0.10 17.77 -15.25
N ILE A 3 -0.86 16.84 -15.26
CA ILE A 3 -0.61 15.42 -14.94
C ILE A 3 0.36 14.78 -15.93
N VAL A 4 0.20 15.06 -17.23
CA VAL A 4 1.06 14.51 -18.30
C VAL A 4 2.50 15.01 -18.15
N VAL A 5 2.67 16.32 -17.94
CA VAL A 5 4.00 16.91 -17.73
C VAL A 5 4.65 16.36 -16.46
N GLY A 6 3.88 16.21 -15.37
CA GLY A 6 4.37 15.60 -14.13
C GLY A 6 4.87 14.16 -14.34
N PHE A 7 4.13 13.35 -15.10
CA PHE A 7 4.55 11.99 -15.43
C PHE A 7 5.82 11.95 -16.30
N LEU A 8 5.90 12.80 -17.32
CA LEU A 8 7.05 12.88 -18.22
C LEU A 8 8.33 13.34 -17.50
N GLN A 9 8.19 14.20 -16.49
CA GLN A 9 9.31 14.77 -15.73
C GLN A 9 9.54 14.11 -14.37
N ARG A 10 8.93 12.96 -14.10
CA ARG A 10 8.94 12.33 -12.76
C ARG A 10 10.35 12.07 -12.22
N GLU A 11 11.27 11.62 -13.08
CA GLU A 11 12.66 11.28 -12.70
C GLU A 11 13.44 12.50 -12.20
N GLN A 12 13.06 13.72 -12.63
CA GLN A 12 13.73 14.97 -12.24
C GLN A 12 13.14 15.58 -10.97
N ARG A 13 11.98 15.09 -10.51
CA ARG A 13 11.18 15.67 -9.42
C ARG A 13 10.78 14.61 -8.41
N LEU A 14 11.66 13.64 -8.19
CA LEU A 14 11.47 12.61 -7.17
C LEU A 14 11.68 13.22 -5.78
N ASP A 15 10.77 12.88 -4.88
CA ASP A 15 11.01 13.02 -3.46
C ASP A 15 11.91 11.86 -2.99
N LEU A 16 12.97 12.20 -2.28
CA LEU A 16 14.00 11.27 -1.83
C LEU A 16 14.03 11.14 -0.30
N THR A 17 13.26 11.96 0.43
CA THR A 17 13.18 11.91 1.89
C THR A 17 11.94 11.14 2.36
N GLY A 18 10.84 11.23 1.62
CA GLY A 18 9.50 10.80 2.07
C GLY A 18 8.64 11.96 2.57
N ASP A 19 9.24 13.13 2.75
CA ASP A 19 8.59 14.32 3.29
C ASP A 19 8.93 15.56 2.44
N PRO A 20 8.27 15.74 1.27
CA PRO A 20 8.53 16.86 0.37
C PRO A 20 7.91 18.19 0.84
N TRP A 21 7.06 18.16 1.87
CA TRP A 21 6.29 19.32 2.34
C TRP A 21 6.54 19.70 3.80
N ASP A 22 7.45 19.01 4.47
CA ASP A 22 7.62 19.12 5.92
C ASP A 22 6.28 18.82 6.64
N GLY A 23 5.68 17.67 6.33
CA GLY A 23 4.39 17.23 6.84
C GLY A 23 4.43 16.83 8.33
N ARG A 24 3.25 16.80 8.97
CA ARG A 24 3.15 16.64 10.44
C ARG A 24 2.81 15.22 10.90
N THR A 25 2.18 14.47 10.01
CA THR A 25 1.52 13.19 10.24
C THR A 25 2.38 12.02 9.74
N LEU A 26 2.05 10.80 10.14
CA LEU A 26 2.92 9.62 9.94
C LEU A 26 3.07 9.15 8.50
N GLU A 27 2.21 9.55 7.57
CA GLU A 27 2.40 9.22 6.16
C GLU A 27 3.72 9.79 5.62
N TRP A 28 4.14 10.95 6.13
CA TRP A 28 5.40 11.62 5.79
C TRP A 28 6.62 11.00 6.47
N SER A 29 6.42 10.05 7.39
CA SER A 29 7.51 9.29 8.02
C SER A 29 7.84 7.99 7.26
N THR A 30 7.20 7.74 6.10
CA THR A 30 7.49 6.59 5.22
C THR A 30 8.40 7.00 4.07
N SER A 31 8.93 6.03 3.29
CA SER A 31 9.70 6.35 2.08
C SER A 31 8.81 6.85 0.95
N SER A 32 9.42 7.47 -0.07
CA SER A 32 8.76 7.77 -1.34
C SER A 32 9.36 6.91 -2.46
N PRO A 33 8.62 5.95 -3.04
CA PRO A 33 7.29 5.48 -2.63
C PRO A 33 7.31 4.68 -1.32
N ALA A 34 6.15 4.59 -0.64
CA ALA A 34 6.03 3.82 0.59
C ALA A 34 6.24 2.33 0.33
N PRO A 35 6.86 1.58 1.27
CA PRO A 35 6.99 0.14 1.13
C PRO A 35 5.61 -0.51 1.22
N PHE A 36 5.44 -1.67 0.59
CA PHE A 36 4.14 -2.35 0.50
C PHE A 36 3.56 -2.81 1.85
N TYR A 37 4.38 -2.83 2.91
CA TYR A 37 3.97 -3.08 4.30
C TYR A 37 3.75 -1.80 5.13
N ASN A 38 3.89 -0.61 4.52
CA ASN A 38 3.84 0.72 5.13
C ASN A 38 4.93 0.98 6.18
N PHE A 39 4.84 0.36 7.36
CA PHE A 39 5.78 0.55 8.45
C PHE A 39 6.40 -0.78 8.87
N ALA A 40 7.73 -0.85 8.94
CA ALA A 40 8.44 -2.02 9.43
C ALA A 40 8.18 -2.29 10.93
N HIS A 41 7.94 -1.21 11.70
CA HIS A 41 7.54 -1.28 13.11
C HIS A 41 6.32 -0.40 13.34
N LEU A 42 5.45 -0.82 14.25
CA LEU A 42 4.31 0.01 14.63
C LEU A 42 4.80 1.30 15.31
N PRO A 43 4.43 2.48 14.79
CA PRO A 43 4.85 3.76 15.36
C PRO A 43 4.22 3.96 16.75
N LYS A 44 4.96 4.57 17.67
CA LYS A 44 4.47 4.92 19.00
C LYS A 44 3.76 6.27 18.93
N ILE A 45 2.44 6.26 19.09
CA ILE A 45 1.63 7.47 18.94
C ILE A 45 1.67 8.32 20.21
N HIS A 46 2.03 9.58 20.05
CA HIS A 46 2.05 10.58 21.13
C HIS A 46 0.97 11.67 20.95
N GLY A 47 0.27 11.67 19.81
CA GLY A 47 -0.79 12.61 19.48
C GLY A 47 -1.11 12.62 17.99
N ILE A 48 -1.88 13.62 17.55
CA ILE A 48 -2.26 13.78 16.13
C ILE A 48 -1.02 14.05 15.26
N ASP A 49 -0.09 14.87 15.75
CA ASP A 49 1.12 15.28 15.05
C ASP A 49 2.37 14.53 15.57
N THR A 50 2.28 13.22 15.74
CA THR A 50 3.37 12.41 16.31
C THR A 50 4.68 12.61 15.54
N PHE A 51 4.65 12.59 14.21
CA PHE A 51 5.85 12.76 13.39
C PHE A 51 6.46 14.16 13.51
N TRP A 52 5.63 15.21 13.61
CA TRP A 52 6.11 16.57 13.87
C TRP A 52 6.88 16.67 15.19
N ILE A 53 6.31 16.12 16.27
CA ILE A 53 6.94 16.10 17.59
C ILE A 53 8.25 15.31 17.56
N GLU A 54 8.30 14.18 16.85
CA GLU A 54 9.52 13.39 16.68
C GLU A 54 10.60 14.16 15.89
N LYS A 55 10.22 14.98 14.91
CA LYS A 55 11.15 15.86 14.17
C LYS A 55 11.72 16.95 15.07
N GLU A 56 10.87 17.64 15.84
CA GLU A 56 11.30 18.66 16.81
C GLU A 56 12.24 18.09 17.88
N ASN A 57 12.01 16.85 18.30
CA ASN A 57 12.86 16.14 19.27
C ASN A 57 14.11 15.48 18.64
N GLY A 58 14.28 15.55 17.31
CA GLY A 58 15.43 14.97 16.60
C GLY A 58 15.46 13.44 16.55
N VAL A 59 14.32 12.77 16.75
CA VAL A 59 14.20 11.31 16.81
C VAL A 59 13.39 10.70 15.65
N ALA A 60 12.81 11.51 14.77
CA ALA A 60 11.95 11.08 13.65
C ALA A 60 12.55 10.04 12.71
N TYR A 61 13.88 10.04 12.54
CA TYR A 61 14.58 9.15 11.60
C TYR A 61 15.52 8.18 12.31
N ALA A 62 15.27 7.89 13.59
CA ALA A 62 16.07 6.92 14.34
C ALA A 62 15.98 5.53 13.70
N LYS A 63 17.14 4.93 13.42
CA LYS A 63 17.21 3.60 12.80
C LYS A 63 16.89 2.50 13.83
N PRO A 64 15.93 1.60 13.56
CA PRO A 64 15.64 0.44 14.41
C PRO A 64 16.84 -0.51 14.51
N THR A 65 17.01 -1.16 15.66
CA THR A 65 18.12 -2.10 15.90
C THR A 65 17.85 -3.51 15.35
N LYS A 66 16.57 -3.89 15.20
CA LYS A 66 16.18 -5.24 14.78
C LYS A 66 14.87 -5.19 14.02
N TYR A 67 14.80 -5.94 12.92
CA TYR A 67 13.58 -6.15 12.13
C TYR A 67 12.95 -7.51 12.44
N GLU A 68 11.64 -7.61 12.20
CA GLU A 68 10.85 -8.82 12.40
C GLU A 68 10.11 -9.18 11.10
N ASP A 69 9.70 -10.45 11.00
CA ASP A 69 8.92 -10.91 9.85
C ASP A 69 7.54 -10.22 9.83
N VAL A 70 7.16 -9.67 8.67
CA VAL A 70 5.88 -8.97 8.51
C VAL A 70 4.87 -9.87 7.83
N HIS A 71 3.74 -10.13 8.48
CA HIS A 71 2.62 -10.88 7.90
C HIS A 71 1.85 -10.01 6.91
N MET A 72 1.69 -10.48 5.68
CA MET A 72 1.02 -9.75 4.60
C MET A 72 -0.03 -10.61 3.90
N PRO A 73 -1.17 -10.00 3.49
CA PRO A 73 -2.18 -10.70 2.70
C PRO A 73 -1.73 -10.87 1.25
N THR A 74 -2.10 -11.99 0.63
CA THR A 74 -1.88 -12.21 -0.81
C THR A 74 -2.94 -11.50 -1.65
N ASN A 75 -2.58 -11.09 -2.88
CA ASN A 75 -3.52 -10.57 -3.87
C ASN A 75 -4.55 -11.64 -4.27
N ARG A 76 -5.82 -11.25 -4.44
CA ARG A 76 -6.90 -12.15 -4.89
C ARG A 76 -7.72 -11.58 -6.03
N ALA A 77 -7.93 -12.40 -7.06
CA ALA A 77 -8.75 -12.05 -8.21
C ALA A 77 -10.27 -12.16 -7.96
N ALA A 78 -10.69 -12.78 -6.86
CA ALA A 78 -12.10 -13.08 -6.59
C ALA A 78 -13.00 -11.84 -6.63
N GLY A 79 -12.56 -10.73 -6.03
CA GLY A 79 -13.33 -9.47 -6.05
C GLY A 79 -13.56 -8.96 -7.48
N PHE A 80 -12.54 -9.01 -8.33
CA PHE A 80 -12.65 -8.61 -9.73
C PHE A 80 -13.59 -9.52 -10.54
N VAL A 81 -13.46 -10.84 -10.36
CA VAL A 81 -14.31 -11.83 -11.04
C VAL A 81 -15.79 -11.68 -10.66
N ILE A 82 -16.07 -11.53 -9.35
CA ILE A 82 -17.44 -11.31 -8.87
C ILE A 82 -18.00 -9.98 -9.39
N ALA A 83 -17.20 -8.91 -9.40
CA ALA A 83 -17.61 -7.63 -9.95
C ALA A 83 -18.02 -7.75 -11.43
N MET A 84 -17.24 -8.47 -12.25
CA MET A 84 -17.60 -8.71 -13.66
C MET A 84 -18.93 -9.44 -13.81
N PHE A 85 -19.18 -10.49 -13.02
CA PHE A 85 -20.46 -11.20 -13.07
C PHE A 85 -21.64 -10.31 -12.67
N ILE A 86 -21.48 -9.49 -11.63
CA ILE A 86 -22.50 -8.52 -11.20
C ILE A 86 -22.74 -7.46 -12.29
N THR A 87 -21.70 -6.99 -12.97
CA THR A 87 -21.84 -6.05 -14.09
C THR A 87 -22.67 -6.67 -15.24
N ILE A 88 -22.37 -7.91 -15.63
CA ILE A 88 -23.12 -8.62 -16.68
C ILE A 88 -24.57 -8.90 -16.22
N MET A 89 -24.77 -9.24 -14.95
CA MET A 89 -26.10 -9.42 -14.35
C MET A 89 -26.92 -8.13 -14.42
N GLY A 90 -26.33 -7.00 -14.05
CA GLY A 90 -26.97 -5.68 -14.13
C GLY A 90 -27.39 -5.31 -15.56
N PHE A 91 -26.52 -5.59 -16.54
CA PHE A 91 -26.87 -5.45 -17.95
C PHE A 91 -28.07 -6.33 -18.34
N GLY A 92 -28.07 -7.60 -17.93
CA GLY A 92 -29.17 -8.53 -18.18
C GLY A 92 -30.50 -8.07 -17.58
N LEU A 93 -30.49 -7.49 -16.38
CA LEU A 93 -31.69 -6.94 -15.73
C LEU A 93 -32.29 -5.76 -16.50
N ILE A 94 -31.45 -4.83 -16.99
CA ILE A 94 -31.91 -3.67 -17.77
C ILE A 94 -32.62 -4.12 -19.06
N TRP A 95 -32.02 -5.08 -19.77
CA TRP A 95 -32.54 -5.56 -21.06
C TRP A 95 -33.51 -6.73 -20.95
N HIS A 96 -33.96 -7.08 -19.74
CA HIS A 96 -34.91 -8.18 -19.48
C HIS A 96 -34.43 -9.55 -20.01
N ILE A 97 -33.11 -9.79 -20.02
CA ILE A 97 -32.48 -11.03 -20.46
C ILE A 97 -32.39 -12.00 -19.28
N TRP A 98 -33.51 -12.62 -18.91
CA TRP A 98 -33.63 -13.40 -17.68
C TRP A 98 -32.68 -14.60 -17.55
N TRP A 99 -32.38 -15.30 -18.65
CA TRP A 99 -31.45 -16.43 -18.60
C TRP A 99 -30.04 -15.98 -18.20
N LEU A 100 -29.61 -14.81 -18.69
CA LEU A 100 -28.30 -14.24 -18.38
C LEU A 100 -28.21 -13.83 -16.91
N VAL A 101 -29.30 -13.27 -16.37
CA VAL A 101 -29.41 -12.92 -14.94
C VAL A 101 -29.24 -14.17 -14.07
N VAL A 102 -29.94 -15.26 -14.38
CA VAL A 102 -29.83 -16.50 -13.61
C VAL A 102 -28.41 -17.08 -13.66
N VAL A 103 -27.81 -17.14 -14.85
CA VAL A 103 -26.45 -17.67 -15.03
C VAL A 103 -25.41 -16.84 -14.27
N THR A 104 -25.44 -15.52 -14.41
CA THR A 104 -24.48 -14.61 -13.76
C THR A 104 -24.66 -14.56 -12.24
N PHE A 105 -25.90 -14.68 -11.75
CA PHE A 105 -26.18 -14.80 -10.33
C PHE A 105 -25.58 -16.07 -9.74
N ILE A 106 -25.85 -17.23 -10.36
CA ILE A 106 -25.27 -18.52 -9.94
C ILE A 106 -23.74 -18.47 -10.00
N ALA A 107 -23.16 -17.93 -11.08
CA ALA A 107 -21.72 -17.79 -11.23
C ALA A 107 -21.09 -16.91 -10.14
N SER A 108 -21.77 -15.82 -9.75
CA SER A 108 -21.33 -14.93 -8.65
C SER A 108 -21.32 -15.68 -7.31
N ILE A 109 -22.39 -16.43 -7.00
CA ILE A 109 -22.48 -17.21 -5.76
C ILE A 109 -21.42 -18.31 -5.73
N ILE A 110 -21.24 -19.06 -6.83
CA ILE A 110 -20.19 -20.10 -6.91
C ILE A 110 -18.80 -19.47 -6.71
N SER A 111 -18.52 -18.34 -7.36
CA SER A 111 -17.22 -17.67 -7.23
C SER A 111 -16.95 -17.20 -5.80
N PHE A 112 -17.98 -16.69 -5.11
CA PHE A 112 -17.90 -16.33 -3.71
C PHE A 112 -17.60 -17.54 -2.82
N ILE A 113 -18.32 -18.65 -3.01
CA ILE A 113 -18.12 -19.90 -2.27
C ILE A 113 -16.68 -20.41 -2.48
N VAL A 114 -16.23 -20.53 -3.74
CA VAL A 114 -14.86 -20.98 -4.06
C VAL A 114 -13.81 -20.07 -3.42
N SER A 115 -14.01 -18.75 -3.47
CA SER A 115 -13.12 -17.77 -2.84
C SER A 115 -13.09 -17.92 -1.31
N SER A 116 -14.21 -18.25 -0.67
CA SER A 116 -14.31 -18.43 0.78
C SER A 116 -13.49 -19.62 1.28
N PHE A 117 -13.36 -20.69 0.49
CA PHE A 117 -12.56 -21.88 0.83
C PHE A 117 -11.05 -21.75 0.52
N THR A 118 -10.58 -20.58 0.08
CA THR A 118 -9.17 -20.36 -0.23
C THR A 118 -8.32 -20.35 1.05
N LYS A 119 -7.38 -21.30 1.16
CA LYS A 119 -6.51 -21.46 2.35
C LYS A 119 -5.24 -20.62 2.32
N LYS A 120 -4.68 -20.34 1.13
CA LYS A 120 -3.47 -19.52 0.98
C LYS A 120 -3.88 -18.05 0.90
N VAL A 121 -3.99 -17.42 2.06
CA VAL A 121 -4.53 -16.06 2.20
C VAL A 121 -3.45 -15.03 2.49
N ASP A 122 -2.31 -15.50 2.97
CA ASP A 122 -1.24 -14.73 3.56
C ASP A 122 0.13 -15.32 3.25
N TYR A 123 1.15 -14.53 3.53
CA TYR A 123 2.55 -14.88 3.48
C TYR A 123 3.33 -14.01 4.48
N TYR A 124 4.56 -14.40 4.77
CA TYR A 124 5.47 -13.59 5.58
C TYR A 124 6.54 -12.96 4.69
N VAL A 125 6.77 -11.68 4.89
CA VAL A 125 7.94 -10.96 4.39
C VAL A 125 9.07 -11.19 5.39
N PRO A 126 10.19 -11.83 5.00
CA PRO A 126 11.28 -12.09 5.92
C PRO A 126 11.92 -10.81 6.45
N ALA A 127 12.34 -10.80 7.71
CA ALA A 127 13.01 -9.68 8.36
C ALA A 127 14.25 -9.19 7.58
N ALA A 128 14.98 -10.10 6.93
CA ALA A 128 16.13 -9.76 6.10
C ALA A 128 15.76 -8.90 4.87
N GLU A 129 14.58 -9.14 4.30
CA GLU A 129 14.09 -8.37 3.16
C GLU A 129 13.59 -6.99 3.60
N VAL A 130 12.89 -6.93 4.74
CA VAL A 130 12.48 -5.67 5.37
C VAL A 130 13.70 -4.83 5.70
N GLU A 131 14.72 -5.43 6.32
CA GLU A 131 15.98 -4.77 6.66
C GLU A 131 16.68 -4.23 5.42
N ARG A 132 16.72 -4.98 4.31
CA ARG A 132 17.30 -4.52 3.04
C ARG A 132 16.60 -3.27 2.53
N ILE A 133 15.26 -3.29 2.47
CA ILE A 133 14.45 -2.16 1.97
C ILE A 133 14.62 -0.91 2.85
N GLU A 134 14.55 -1.07 4.18
CA GLU A 134 14.72 0.06 5.11
C GLU A 134 16.16 0.59 5.09
N ASN A 135 17.18 -0.26 4.97
CA ASN A 135 18.57 0.17 4.85
C ASN A 135 18.80 1.00 3.57
N GLU A 136 18.20 0.60 2.44
CA GLU A 136 18.24 1.38 1.20
C GLU A 136 17.61 2.76 1.39
N ARG A 137 16.47 2.82 2.08
CA ARG A 137 15.82 4.08 2.44
C ARG A 137 16.74 4.95 3.31
N TYR A 138 17.27 4.43 4.41
CA TYR A 138 18.14 5.20 5.31
C TYR A 138 19.40 5.70 4.60
N ALA A 139 19.99 4.92 3.70
CA ALA A 139 21.14 5.35 2.91
C ALA A 139 20.82 6.55 1.99
N ILE A 140 19.64 6.56 1.37
CA ILE A 140 19.17 7.69 0.57
C ILE A 140 18.89 8.90 1.48
N LEU A 141 18.21 8.69 2.60
CA LEU A 141 17.84 9.75 3.53
C LEU A 141 19.07 10.44 4.14
N GLU A 142 20.08 9.68 4.59
CA GLU A 142 21.32 10.23 5.13
C GLU A 142 22.07 11.08 4.10
N LYS A 143 22.02 10.71 2.81
CA LYS A 143 22.66 11.48 1.73
C LYS A 143 22.00 12.85 1.53
N HIS A 144 20.69 12.96 1.76
CA HIS A 144 19.93 14.19 1.56
C HIS A 144 19.88 15.05 2.81
N LEU A 145 19.73 14.45 4.00
CA LEU A 145 19.75 15.19 5.27
C LEU A 145 21.12 15.80 5.62
N LYS A 146 22.24 15.24 5.14
CA LYS A 146 23.58 15.81 5.35
C LYS A 146 23.93 16.96 4.38
N LYS A 147 23.12 17.15 3.35
CA LYS A 147 23.38 18.13 2.28
C LYS A 147 22.78 19.50 2.57
N ASP A 148 21.77 19.54 3.44
CA ASP A 148 21.10 20.74 3.95
C ASP A 148 21.67 21.15 5.32
#